data_AF-A3FQK2-F1
#
_entry.id   AF-A3FQK2-F1
#
_cell.length_a   1.000
_cell.length_b   1.000
_cell.length_c   1.000
_cell.angle_alpha   90.00
_cell.angle_beta   90.00
_cell.angle_gamma   90.00
#
_symmetry.space_group_name_H-M   'P 1'
#
loop_
_entity.id
_entity.type
_entity.pdbx_description
1 polymer ?
#
loop_
_entity_poly.entity_id
_entity_poly.type
_entity_poly.pdbx_seq_one_letter_code
_entity_poly.pdbx_strand_id
1 'polypeptide(L)'
;MSLILKNSILKLGCSNLLRVLPTRYARFNSTLSFKRNDPDLKISKLSNGMRVATMKFGIDSIPNSLTFGLWVDSGSRNEDPGKNGIAHFLEHLIFKGTYNRSRKEIESQIEDLGAHLNAYTTREQTVYQIRCFNQDLPKCMDLLSDIIKNSKFCKSAIEQEKGVVLREMEEVSKSEEEIIFDDLHKEMYKNHPLGNTILGPKENILGFKREDLINYIRTNYIPEKMMILGVGNIDHNSFKNIAETYFGNDSNNSRNLLGLKGYKNINLSNSQYLNEINSDKNHPVLVHKKNNSDGKTLLAMAYNGTSWNSKDFLKVMFLQSMLGEYGTNNINRVTGYKNQIIERILSGIKDHVEFFETFNTCYKDTGKLYLHSYS
;
A
#
# COMPACT_ATOMS: atom_id res chain seq x y z
N MET A 1 14.46 19.30 -28.18
CA MET A 1 14.92 18.93 -26.82
C MET A 1 14.25 17.64 -26.32
N SER A 2 12.92 17.54 -26.29
CA SER A 2 12.17 16.30 -25.94
C SER A 2 12.54 15.06 -26.77
N LEU A 3 12.72 15.17 -28.10
CA LEU A 3 13.13 14.05 -28.96
C LEU A 3 14.57 13.56 -28.71
N ILE A 4 15.47 14.46 -28.29
CA ILE A 4 16.89 14.15 -28.08
C ILE A 4 17.05 13.42 -26.74
N LEU A 5 16.39 13.87 -25.67
CA LEU A 5 16.33 13.12 -24.40
C LEU A 5 15.65 11.76 -24.56
N LYS A 6 14.52 11.69 -25.28
CA LYS A 6 13.83 10.43 -25.57
C LYS A 6 14.72 9.43 -26.32
N ASN A 7 15.43 9.90 -27.36
CA ASN A 7 16.35 9.06 -28.14
C ASN A 7 17.63 8.70 -27.39
N SER A 8 18.15 9.58 -26.53
CA SER A 8 19.33 9.29 -25.69
C SER A 8 19.01 8.29 -24.58
N ILE A 9 17.86 8.41 -23.92
CA ILE A 9 17.41 7.47 -22.87
C ILE A 9 16.99 6.12 -23.47
N LEU A 10 16.33 6.09 -24.64
CA LEU A 10 16.04 4.84 -25.36
C LEU A 10 17.32 4.14 -25.85
N LYS A 11 18.32 4.91 -26.32
CA LYS A 11 19.64 4.35 -26.69
C LYS A 11 20.41 3.84 -25.46
N LEU A 12 20.41 4.58 -24.35
CA LEU A 12 21.02 4.15 -23.07
C LEU A 12 20.34 2.89 -22.52
N GLY A 13 19.01 2.80 -22.62
CA GLY A 13 18.21 1.66 -22.14
C GLY A 13 18.38 0.37 -22.95
N CYS A 14 18.62 0.46 -24.26
CA CYS A 14 18.75 -0.74 -25.11
C CYS A 14 20.20 -1.19 -25.36
N SER A 15 21.18 -0.29 -25.46
CA SER A 15 22.56 -0.69 -25.83
C SER A 15 23.53 -0.80 -24.65
N ASN A 16 23.27 -0.14 -23.53
CA ASN A 16 24.20 -0.13 -22.39
C ASN A 16 23.78 -1.05 -21.24
N LEU A 17 22.49 -1.34 -21.04
CA LEU A 17 22.06 -2.34 -20.04
C LEU A 17 22.60 -3.75 -20.33
N LEU A 18 22.75 -4.12 -21.61
CA LEU A 18 23.32 -5.40 -22.03
C LEU A 18 24.86 -5.46 -22.00
N ARG A 19 25.55 -4.32 -21.93
CA ARG A 19 27.03 -4.25 -21.96
C ARG A 19 27.70 -4.06 -20.60
N VAL A 20 26.94 -3.72 -19.55
CA VAL A 20 27.49 -3.44 -18.21
C VAL A 20 27.54 -4.68 -17.30
N LEU A 21 27.02 -5.82 -17.75
CA LEU A 21 27.20 -7.09 -17.04
C LEU A 21 28.52 -7.75 -17.46
N PRO A 22 29.52 -7.89 -16.56
CA PRO A 22 30.70 -8.67 -16.89
C PRO A 22 30.28 -10.13 -17.14
N THR A 23 30.72 -10.66 -18.27
CA THR A 23 30.47 -12.00 -18.82
C THR A 23 31.16 -13.12 -18.01
N ARG A 24 31.19 -13.02 -16.68
CA ARG A 24 31.58 -14.11 -15.79
C ARG A 24 30.35 -14.57 -15.02
N TYR A 25 29.68 -15.56 -15.60
CA TYR A 25 28.73 -16.42 -14.92
C TYR A 25 29.34 -16.97 -13.63
N ALA A 26 29.07 -16.31 -12.51
CA ALA A 26 29.06 -16.98 -11.23
C ALA A 26 27.73 -17.74 -11.16
N ARG A 27 27.79 -19.06 -11.34
CA ARG A 27 26.69 -19.96 -10.96
C ARG A 27 26.47 -19.80 -9.46
N PHE A 28 25.61 -18.88 -9.06
CA PHE A 28 25.03 -18.87 -7.72
C PHE A 28 23.94 -19.94 -7.68
N ASN A 29 24.37 -21.18 -7.46
CA ASN A 29 23.50 -22.21 -6.93
C ASN A 29 23.26 -21.87 -5.44
N SER A 30 22.20 -21.14 -5.16
CA SER A 30 21.61 -21.16 -3.83
C SER A 30 20.09 -21.15 -3.96
N THR A 31 19.51 -22.34 -3.86
CA THR A 31 18.19 -22.53 -3.27
C THR A 31 18.21 -22.03 -1.83
N LEU A 32 18.25 -20.72 -1.64
CA LEU A 32 17.94 -20.08 -0.37
C LEU A 32 16.42 -20.09 -0.24
N SER A 33 15.87 -21.23 0.16
CA SER A 33 14.54 -21.25 0.79
C SER A 33 14.71 -20.57 2.14
N PHE A 34 14.47 -19.27 2.19
CA PHE A 34 14.48 -18.51 3.44
C PHE A 34 13.25 -18.95 4.26
N LYS A 35 13.39 -20.02 5.05
CA LYS A 35 12.44 -20.28 6.13
C LYS A 35 12.67 -19.19 7.18
N ARG A 36 11.86 -18.13 7.14
CA ARG A 36 11.75 -17.12 8.21
C ARG A 36 11.18 -17.80 9.46
N ASN A 37 12.02 -18.54 10.18
CA ASN A 37 11.73 -18.92 11.56
C ASN A 37 12.31 -17.82 12.45
N ASP A 38 11.63 -16.68 12.48
CA ASP A 38 11.90 -15.67 13.49
C ASP A 38 11.27 -16.16 14.80
N PRO A 39 12.05 -16.52 15.83
CA PRO A 39 11.53 -17.10 17.07
C PRO A 39 10.56 -16.17 17.79
N ASP A 40 10.61 -14.87 17.51
CA ASP A 40 9.75 -13.86 18.13
C ASP A 40 8.41 -13.67 17.39
N LEU A 41 8.28 -14.18 16.15
CA LEU A 41 7.04 -14.17 15.39
C LEU A 41 6.17 -15.38 15.74
N LYS A 42 5.03 -15.13 16.38
CA LYS A 42 4.03 -16.15 16.68
C LYS A 42 2.75 -15.87 15.92
N ILE A 43 2.21 -16.89 15.26
CA ILE A 43 0.98 -16.80 14.47
C ILE A 43 0.00 -17.87 14.95
N SER A 44 -1.23 -17.47 15.24
CA SER A 44 -2.35 -18.32 15.59
C SER A 44 -3.60 -17.94 14.76
N LYS A 45 -4.69 -18.67 14.96
CA LYS A 45 -6.02 -18.30 14.47
C LYS A 45 -6.98 -18.10 15.63
N LEU A 46 -7.94 -17.20 15.45
CA LEU A 46 -9.10 -17.06 16.31
C LEU A 46 -10.16 -18.11 15.96
N SER A 47 -11.21 -18.24 16.78
CA SER A 47 -12.28 -19.22 16.55
C SER A 47 -13.02 -19.04 15.22
N ASN A 48 -13.16 -17.81 14.72
CA ASN A 48 -13.77 -17.50 13.42
C ASN A 48 -12.80 -17.62 12.23
N GLY A 49 -11.57 -18.11 12.44
CA GLY A 49 -10.58 -18.31 11.38
C GLY A 49 -9.72 -17.09 11.06
N MET A 50 -10.00 -15.91 11.64
CA MET A 50 -9.14 -14.73 11.48
C MET A 50 -7.74 -15.01 12.03
N ARG A 51 -6.71 -14.54 11.31
CA ARG A 51 -5.33 -14.71 11.76
C ARG A 51 -4.99 -13.70 12.85
N VAL A 52 -4.21 -14.15 13.82
CA VAL A 52 -3.61 -13.30 14.85
C VAL A 52 -2.11 -13.53 14.87
N ALA A 53 -1.34 -12.47 14.79
CA ALA A 53 0.11 -12.52 14.82
C ALA A 53 0.67 -11.57 15.87
N THR A 54 1.74 -11.98 16.52
CA THR A 54 2.52 -11.07 17.37
C THR A 54 4.00 -11.23 17.06
N MET A 55 4.72 -10.11 17.06
CA MET A 55 6.17 -10.10 17.08
C MET A 55 6.63 -9.44 18.37
N LYS A 56 7.26 -10.21 19.25
CA LYS A 56 7.82 -9.63 20.46
C LYS A 56 9.01 -8.76 20.06
N PHE A 57 8.93 -7.47 20.35
CA PHE A 57 9.99 -6.52 20.06
C PHE A 57 10.26 -5.73 21.34
N GLY A 58 11.40 -6.00 21.98
CA GLY A 58 11.77 -5.31 23.21
C GLY A 58 12.94 -5.96 23.92
N ILE A 59 13.89 -5.11 24.34
CA ILE A 59 14.75 -5.38 25.50
C ILE A 59 13.89 -5.01 26.72
N ASP A 60 13.99 -5.72 27.84
CA ASP A 60 13.20 -5.47 29.07
C ASP A 60 13.32 -4.02 29.61
N SER A 61 14.25 -3.21 29.05
CA SER A 61 14.49 -1.80 29.36
C SER A 61 13.75 -0.78 28.47
N ILE A 62 12.99 -1.20 27.45
CA ILE A 62 12.24 -0.31 26.54
C ILE A 62 10.82 -0.04 27.09
N PRO A 63 10.28 1.19 26.97
CA PRO A 63 8.97 1.56 27.51
C PRO A 63 7.83 0.62 27.06
N ASN A 64 6.88 0.40 27.98
CA ASN A 64 5.67 -0.43 27.87
C ASN A 64 4.66 0.11 26.83
N SER A 65 5.10 0.22 25.57
CA SER A 65 4.27 0.58 24.43
C SER A 65 4.29 -0.53 23.39
N LEU A 66 3.18 -0.62 22.66
CA LEU A 66 3.02 -1.54 21.56
C LEU A 66 2.27 -0.84 20.43
N THR A 67 2.46 -1.35 19.23
CA THR A 67 1.62 -1.02 18.07
C THR A 67 0.88 -2.28 17.67
N PHE A 68 -0.44 -2.19 17.54
CA PHE A 68 -1.24 -3.26 16.97
C PHE A 68 -2.20 -2.72 15.93
N GLY A 69 -2.73 -3.58 15.08
CA GLY A 69 -3.68 -3.15 14.06
C GLY A 69 -4.33 -4.29 13.32
N LEU A 70 -5.36 -3.95 12.57
CA LEU A 70 -6.06 -4.82 11.65
C LEU A 70 -5.55 -4.57 10.24
N TRP A 71 -4.98 -5.61 9.63
CA TRP A 71 -4.65 -5.66 8.21
C TRP A 71 -5.78 -6.36 7.48
N VAL A 72 -6.37 -5.66 6.51
CA VAL A 72 -7.38 -6.19 5.61
C VAL A 72 -6.72 -6.41 4.25
N ASP A 73 -6.82 -7.63 3.72
CA ASP A 73 -6.29 -8.03 2.42
C ASP A 73 -7.22 -7.56 1.27
N SER A 74 -7.51 -6.25 1.27
CA SER A 74 -8.34 -5.55 0.30
C SER A 74 -7.87 -4.12 0.16
N GLY A 75 -7.86 -3.60 -1.06
CA GLY A 75 -7.59 -2.19 -1.37
C GLY A 75 -8.30 -1.77 -2.65
N SER A 76 -7.81 -0.74 -3.34
CA SER A 76 -8.46 -0.25 -4.57
C SER A 76 -8.52 -1.28 -5.72
N ARG A 77 -7.64 -2.29 -5.71
CA ARG A 77 -7.67 -3.42 -6.65
C ARG A 77 -8.93 -4.30 -6.47
N ASN A 78 -9.52 -4.31 -5.29
CA ASN A 78 -10.65 -5.18 -4.91
C ASN A 78 -12.01 -4.47 -5.01
N GLU A 79 -12.05 -3.33 -5.66
CA GLU A 79 -13.26 -2.54 -5.87
C GLU A 79 -14.08 -3.07 -7.05
N ASP A 80 -15.41 -2.96 -6.94
CA ASP A 80 -16.29 -3.26 -8.06
C ASP A 80 -16.12 -2.23 -9.19
N PRO A 81 -16.27 -2.62 -10.47
CA PRO A 81 -16.29 -1.68 -11.59
C PRO A 81 -17.32 -0.56 -11.37
N GLY A 82 -16.91 0.70 -11.55
CA GLY A 82 -17.77 1.87 -11.32
C GLY A 82 -17.95 2.23 -9.84
N LYS A 83 -17.27 1.55 -8.93
CA LYS A 83 -17.17 1.90 -7.50
C LYS A 83 -15.75 2.25 -7.08
N ASN A 84 -14.93 2.69 -8.04
CA ASN A 84 -13.55 3.04 -7.78
C ASN A 84 -13.43 4.21 -6.81
N GLY A 85 -12.56 4.09 -5.80
CA GLY A 85 -12.39 5.05 -4.71
C GLY A 85 -13.14 4.69 -3.43
N ILE A 86 -13.93 3.61 -3.42
CA ILE A 86 -14.73 3.22 -2.25
C ILE A 86 -13.89 2.71 -1.08
N ALA A 87 -12.74 2.10 -1.35
CA ALA A 87 -11.83 1.62 -0.31
C ALA A 87 -11.30 2.79 0.52
N HIS A 88 -10.81 3.82 -0.17
CA HIS A 88 -10.35 5.08 0.43
C HIS A 88 -11.50 5.83 1.11
N PHE A 89 -12.66 5.91 0.47
CA PHE A 89 -13.82 6.57 1.05
C PHE A 89 -14.33 5.88 2.33
N LEU A 90 -14.25 4.55 2.39
CA LEU A 90 -14.56 3.78 3.60
C LEU A 90 -13.57 4.09 4.73
N GLU A 91 -12.28 4.18 4.44
CA GLU A 91 -11.25 4.53 5.41
C GLU A 91 -11.56 5.87 6.12
N HIS A 92 -11.97 6.89 5.36
CA HIS A 92 -12.40 8.16 5.93
C HIS A 92 -13.65 8.05 6.80
N LEU A 93 -14.63 7.27 6.34
CA LEU A 93 -15.94 7.19 6.98
C LEU A 93 -15.98 6.32 8.23
N ILE A 94 -15.14 5.28 8.30
CA ILE A 94 -15.25 4.26 9.35
C ILE A 94 -15.07 4.87 10.76
N PHE A 95 -14.34 5.99 10.87
CA PHE A 95 -14.08 6.73 12.09
C PHE A 95 -15.15 7.75 12.48
N LYS A 96 -16.19 7.98 11.67
CA LYS A 96 -17.18 9.04 11.90
C LYS A 96 -18.28 8.67 12.90
N GLY A 97 -18.07 7.59 13.65
CA GLY A 97 -18.97 7.10 14.69
C GLY A 97 -19.43 5.67 14.47
N THR A 98 -19.75 4.99 15.56
CA THR A 98 -20.34 3.66 15.60
C THR A 98 -21.76 3.76 16.16
N TYR A 99 -22.44 2.62 16.30
CA TYR A 99 -23.70 2.59 17.06
C TYR A 99 -23.51 2.78 18.56
N ASN A 100 -22.31 2.52 19.08
CA ASN A 100 -22.00 2.55 20.51
C ASN A 100 -21.29 3.84 20.93
N ARG A 101 -20.60 4.51 20.00
CA ARG A 101 -19.78 5.70 20.25
C ARG A 101 -19.95 6.70 19.13
N SER A 102 -20.17 7.95 19.49
CA SER A 102 -20.06 9.08 18.58
C SER A 102 -18.61 9.30 18.15
N ARG A 103 -18.41 10.04 17.05
CA ARG A 103 -17.08 10.46 16.59
C ARG A 103 -16.27 11.15 17.69
N LYS A 104 -16.90 12.06 18.43
CA LYS A 104 -16.24 12.82 19.51
C LYS A 104 -15.81 11.93 20.66
N GLU A 105 -16.62 10.92 21.01
CA GLU A 105 -16.26 9.94 22.03
C GLU A 105 -15.08 9.07 21.60
N ILE A 106 -15.04 8.66 20.32
CA ILE A 106 -13.88 7.93 19.77
C ILE A 106 -12.62 8.78 19.85
N GLU A 107 -12.67 10.03 19.38
CA GLU A 107 -11.54 10.97 19.41
C GLU A 107 -11.06 11.22 20.85
N SER A 108 -11.96 11.57 21.77
CA SER A 108 -11.65 11.80 23.19
C SER A 108 -11.05 10.57 23.85
N GLN A 109 -11.60 9.37 23.62
CA GLN A 109 -11.10 8.15 24.24
C GLN A 109 -9.68 7.81 23.78
N ILE A 110 -9.32 8.11 22.52
CA ILE A 110 -7.95 7.90 22.01
C ILE A 110 -6.99 8.88 22.67
N GLU A 111 -7.37 10.16 22.75
CA GLU A 111 -6.57 11.22 23.39
C GLU A 111 -6.36 10.96 24.88
N ASP A 112 -7.41 10.58 25.61
CA ASP A 112 -7.36 10.28 27.06
C ASP A 112 -6.43 9.11 27.39
N LEU A 113 -6.29 8.15 26.47
CA LEU A 113 -5.37 7.02 26.59
C LEU A 113 -3.94 7.36 26.16
N GLY A 114 -3.69 8.55 25.62
CA GLY A 114 -2.43 8.92 24.98
C GLY A 114 -2.09 8.02 23.79
N ALA A 115 -3.10 7.44 23.15
CA ALA A 115 -2.95 6.52 22.04
C ALA A 115 -2.93 7.29 20.70
N HIS A 116 -2.38 6.66 19.67
CA HIS A 116 -2.42 7.18 18.30
C HIS A 116 -3.07 6.15 17.39
N LEU A 117 -4.23 6.50 16.84
CA LEU A 117 -4.94 5.72 15.83
C LEU A 117 -4.65 6.31 14.45
N ASN A 118 -4.33 5.46 13.49
CA ASN A 118 -4.19 5.85 12.10
C ASN A 118 -4.73 4.75 11.17
N ALA A 119 -5.06 5.13 9.94
CA ALA A 119 -5.31 4.19 8.86
C ALA A 119 -4.64 4.65 7.57
N TYR A 120 -4.52 3.70 6.65
CA TYR A 120 -4.17 3.98 5.27
C TYR A 120 -4.67 2.86 4.37
N THR A 121 -5.01 3.22 3.14
CA THR A 121 -5.42 2.31 2.08
C THR A 121 -4.41 2.35 0.95
N THR A 122 -4.07 1.18 0.45
CA THR A 122 -3.21 0.97 -0.71
C THR A 122 -4.02 0.29 -1.82
N ARG A 123 -3.35 -0.08 -2.92
CA ARG A 123 -3.98 -0.87 -3.99
C ARG A 123 -4.42 -2.27 -3.52
N GLU A 124 -3.74 -2.91 -2.57
CA GLU A 124 -4.06 -4.31 -2.18
C GLU A 124 -4.38 -4.51 -0.69
N GLN A 125 -4.21 -3.49 0.14
CA GLN A 125 -4.33 -3.59 1.59
C GLN A 125 -4.90 -2.30 2.19
N THR A 126 -5.74 -2.45 3.21
CA THR A 126 -6.16 -1.37 4.11
C THR A 126 -5.75 -1.74 5.52
N VAL A 127 -5.15 -0.79 6.23
CA VAL A 127 -4.58 -1.00 7.56
C VAL A 127 -5.20 -0.02 8.53
N TYR A 128 -5.64 -0.52 9.69
CA TYR A 128 -6.12 0.27 10.82
C TYR A 128 -5.24 -0.04 12.02
N GLN A 129 -4.42 0.91 12.47
CA GLN A 129 -3.40 0.67 13.48
C GLN A 129 -3.51 1.64 14.66
N ILE A 130 -3.27 1.12 15.85
CA ILE A 130 -3.21 1.88 17.11
C ILE A 130 -1.84 1.64 17.76
N ARG A 131 -1.18 2.74 18.13
CA ARG A 131 -0.06 2.72 19.07
C ARG A 131 -0.55 3.15 20.44
N CYS A 132 -0.30 2.34 21.46
CA CYS A 132 -0.77 2.58 22.82
C CYS A 132 0.20 2.01 23.87
N PHE A 133 -0.07 2.29 25.14
CA PHE A 133 0.59 1.60 26.25
C PHE A 133 0.05 0.18 26.41
N ASN A 134 0.89 -0.73 26.91
CA ASN A 134 0.54 -2.16 27.06
C ASN A 134 -0.70 -2.38 27.93
N GLN A 135 -0.84 -1.61 29.00
CA GLN A 135 -1.95 -1.70 29.95
C GLN A 135 -3.31 -1.32 29.33
N ASP A 136 -3.30 -0.49 28.29
CA ASP A 136 -4.51 0.01 27.63
C ASP A 136 -4.90 -0.80 26.38
N LEU A 137 -4.11 -1.82 26.03
CA LEU A 137 -4.40 -2.75 24.93
C LEU A 137 -5.84 -3.28 24.93
N PRO A 138 -6.43 -3.75 26.05
CA PRO A 138 -7.81 -4.23 26.03
C PRO A 138 -8.82 -3.14 25.63
N LYS A 139 -8.62 -1.89 26.06
CA LYS A 139 -9.49 -0.75 25.72
C LYS A 139 -9.32 -0.35 24.26
N CYS A 140 -8.08 -0.30 23.77
CA CYS A 140 -7.79 0.02 22.38
C CYS A 140 -8.30 -1.07 21.43
N MET A 141 -8.22 -2.36 21.80
CA MET A 141 -8.74 -3.45 20.98
C MET A 141 -10.28 -3.41 20.91
N ASP A 142 -10.95 -3.10 22.02
CA ASP A 142 -12.40 -2.85 22.03
C ASP A 142 -12.78 -1.72 21.08
N LEU A 143 -12.07 -0.58 21.19
CA LEU A 143 -12.32 0.59 20.35
C LEU A 143 -12.14 0.27 18.86
N LEU A 144 -11.03 -0.39 18.49
CA LEU A 144 -10.77 -0.78 17.11
C LEU A 144 -11.85 -1.75 16.61
N SER A 145 -12.21 -2.76 17.41
CA SER A 145 -13.26 -3.70 17.04
C SER A 145 -14.61 -3.04 16.83
N ASP A 146 -14.99 -2.08 17.69
CA ASP A 146 -16.22 -1.33 17.55
C ASP A 146 -16.24 -0.48 16.27
N ILE A 147 -15.14 0.21 15.97
CA ILE A 147 -14.96 0.97 14.72
C ILE A 147 -15.17 0.06 13.51
N ILE A 148 -14.53 -1.11 13.48
CA ILE A 148 -14.60 -2.02 12.33
C ILE A 148 -15.97 -2.70 12.21
N LYS A 149 -16.56 -3.16 13.32
CA LYS A 149 -17.78 -3.97 13.32
C LYS A 149 -19.06 -3.16 13.31
N ASN A 150 -19.08 -2.01 13.97
CA ASN A 150 -20.30 -1.28 14.30
C ASN A 150 -20.33 0.14 13.74
N SER A 151 -19.46 0.48 12.77
CA SER A 151 -19.45 1.80 12.14
C SER A 151 -20.83 2.18 11.59
N LYS A 152 -21.24 3.43 11.84
CA LYS A 152 -22.53 3.96 11.44
C LYS A 152 -22.38 4.89 10.24
N PHE A 153 -22.70 4.36 9.06
CA PHE A 153 -22.70 5.13 7.81
C PHE A 153 -23.99 5.98 7.66
N CYS A 154 -24.13 7.04 8.46
CA CYS A 154 -25.23 8.00 8.33
C CYS A 154 -25.16 8.76 7.01
N LYS A 155 -26.32 9.06 6.41
CA LYS A 155 -26.39 9.87 5.17
C LYS A 155 -25.70 11.23 5.32
N SER A 156 -25.88 11.92 6.44
CA SER A 156 -25.21 13.20 6.70
C SER A 156 -23.69 13.10 6.75
N ALA A 157 -23.15 12.05 7.37
CA ALA A 157 -21.70 11.81 7.43
C ALA A 157 -21.13 11.51 6.04
N ILE A 158 -21.83 10.70 5.23
CA ILE A 158 -21.45 10.41 3.84
C ILE A 158 -21.38 11.70 3.02
N GLU A 159 -22.42 12.54 3.06
CA GLU A 159 -22.44 13.77 2.27
C GLU A 159 -21.37 14.78 2.72
N GLN A 160 -21.08 14.86 4.01
CA GLN A 160 -19.99 15.70 4.51
C GLN A 160 -18.62 15.20 4.05
N GLU A 161 -18.39 13.88 4.11
CA GLU A 161 -17.08 13.30 3.80
C GLU A 161 -16.75 13.37 2.30
N LYS A 162 -17.77 13.36 1.42
CA LYS A 162 -17.56 13.65 -0.02
C LYS A 162 -16.82 14.96 -0.22
N GLY A 163 -17.20 16.01 0.50
CA GLY A 163 -16.53 17.31 0.40
C GLY A 163 -15.09 17.31 0.93
N VAL A 164 -14.78 16.46 1.92
CA VAL A 164 -13.41 16.30 2.45
C VAL A 164 -12.52 15.61 1.43
N VAL A 165 -12.95 14.46 0.93
CA VAL A 165 -12.17 13.67 -0.04
C VAL A 165 -11.98 14.44 -1.36
N LEU A 166 -12.97 15.22 -1.81
CA LEU A 166 -12.80 16.04 -3.00
C LEU A 166 -11.74 17.15 -2.82
N ARG A 167 -11.61 17.73 -1.63
CA ARG A 167 -10.53 18.71 -1.35
C ARG A 167 -9.17 18.04 -1.32
N GLU A 168 -9.08 16.87 -0.72
CA GLU A 168 -7.86 16.07 -0.74
C GLU A 168 -7.43 15.70 -2.16
N MET A 169 -8.38 15.29 -3.03
CA MET A 169 -8.09 15.09 -4.45
C MET A 169 -7.53 16.34 -5.13
N GLU A 170 -8.07 17.53 -4.81
CA GLU A 170 -7.56 18.80 -5.33
C GLU A 170 -6.15 19.11 -4.81
N GLU A 171 -5.83 18.74 -3.56
CA GLU A 171 -4.50 18.87 -2.99
C GLU A 171 -3.49 17.92 -3.64
N VAL A 172 -3.83 16.64 -3.79
CA VAL A 172 -3.01 15.65 -4.48
C VAL A 172 -2.77 16.04 -5.95
N SER A 173 -3.76 16.65 -6.61
CA SER A 173 -3.63 17.11 -7.99
C SER A 173 -2.59 18.23 -8.20
N LYS A 174 -2.06 18.81 -7.11
CA LYS A 174 -0.96 19.79 -7.14
C LYS A 174 0.42 19.12 -7.07
N SER A 175 0.49 17.84 -6.69
CA SER A 175 1.73 17.06 -6.72
C SER A 175 1.92 16.43 -8.09
N GLU A 176 2.86 16.96 -8.88
CA GLU A 176 3.14 16.41 -10.20
C GLU A 176 3.77 15.02 -10.15
N GLU A 177 4.50 14.73 -9.07
CA GLU A 177 5.12 13.43 -8.80
C GLU A 177 4.05 12.35 -8.54
N GLU A 178 3.05 12.63 -7.71
CA GLU A 178 1.92 11.72 -7.49
C GLU A 178 1.17 11.43 -8.81
N ILE A 179 0.88 12.49 -9.57
CA ILE A 179 0.16 12.36 -10.85
C ILE A 179 0.94 11.51 -11.85
N ILE A 180 2.25 11.74 -12.02
CA ILE A 180 3.02 10.98 -13.02
C ILE A 180 3.09 9.49 -12.65
N PHE A 181 3.12 9.15 -11.36
CA PHE A 181 3.09 7.76 -10.92
C PHE A 181 1.73 7.10 -11.11
N ASP A 182 0.63 7.81 -10.89
CA ASP A 182 -0.71 7.30 -11.16
C ASP A 182 -0.95 7.13 -12.67
N ASP A 183 -0.52 8.09 -13.50
CA ASP A 183 -0.58 7.98 -14.96
C ASP A 183 0.25 6.79 -15.45
N LEU A 184 1.46 6.61 -14.91
CA LEU A 184 2.32 5.47 -15.25
C LEU A 184 1.69 4.14 -14.81
N HIS A 185 1.13 4.04 -13.61
CA HIS A 185 0.42 2.83 -13.16
C HIS A 185 -0.78 2.52 -14.06
N LYS A 186 -1.57 3.54 -14.42
CA LYS A 186 -2.74 3.40 -15.30
C LYS A 186 -2.36 2.89 -16.69
N GLU A 187 -1.28 3.40 -17.28
CA GLU A 187 -0.78 2.92 -18.57
C GLU A 187 -0.17 1.52 -18.48
N MET A 188 0.51 1.18 -17.37
CA MET A 188 1.08 -0.16 -17.14
C MET A 188 0.01 -1.23 -16.93
N TYR A 189 -1.10 -0.88 -16.29
CA TYR A 189 -2.18 -1.77 -15.90
C TYR A 189 -3.49 -1.37 -16.60
N LYS A 190 -3.39 -1.02 -17.89
CA LYS A 190 -4.55 -0.63 -18.69
C LYS A 190 -5.59 -1.74 -18.68
N ASN A 191 -6.86 -1.36 -18.48
CA ASN A 191 -8.00 -2.28 -18.35
C ASN A 191 -7.92 -3.26 -17.15
N HIS A 192 -7.00 -3.04 -16.21
CA HIS A 192 -6.85 -3.85 -15.01
C HIS A 192 -7.15 -3.03 -13.74
N PRO A 193 -7.75 -3.62 -12.69
CA PRO A 193 -8.05 -2.89 -11.45
C PRO A 193 -6.84 -2.22 -10.77
N LEU A 194 -5.62 -2.76 -10.93
CA LEU A 194 -4.39 -2.12 -10.44
C LEU A 194 -4.07 -0.76 -11.11
N GLY A 195 -4.61 -0.52 -12.30
CA GLY A 195 -4.47 0.74 -13.02
C GLY A 195 -5.39 1.85 -12.48
N ASN A 196 -6.35 1.50 -11.61
CA ASN A 196 -7.18 2.49 -10.95
C ASN A 196 -6.39 3.19 -9.83
N THR A 197 -6.63 4.49 -9.68
CA THR A 197 -6.08 5.27 -8.57
C THR A 197 -6.79 4.90 -7.27
N ILE A 198 -6.14 5.16 -6.13
CA ILE A 198 -6.72 4.84 -4.81
C ILE A 198 -7.92 5.75 -4.50
N LEU A 199 -7.83 7.03 -4.88
CA LEU A 199 -8.89 8.02 -4.68
C LEU A 199 -10.12 7.76 -5.57
N GLY A 200 -9.92 7.19 -6.75
CA GLY A 200 -10.98 7.02 -7.75
C GLY A 200 -11.42 8.33 -8.41
N PRO A 201 -12.34 8.27 -9.38
CA PRO A 201 -12.84 9.45 -10.08
C PRO A 201 -13.88 10.21 -9.25
N LYS A 202 -13.91 11.53 -9.43
CA LYS A 202 -14.82 12.46 -8.73
C LYS A 202 -16.28 12.07 -8.87
N GLU A 203 -16.68 11.60 -10.05
CA GLU A 203 -18.06 11.22 -10.36
C GLU A 203 -18.52 10.03 -9.50
N ASN A 204 -17.63 9.06 -9.25
CA ASN A 204 -17.94 7.92 -8.38
C ASN A 204 -18.12 8.36 -6.93
N ILE A 205 -17.22 9.22 -6.42
CA ILE A 205 -17.26 9.73 -5.05
C ILE A 205 -18.58 10.44 -4.77
N LEU A 206 -19.00 11.31 -5.68
CA LEU A 206 -20.28 12.01 -5.58
C LEU A 206 -21.48 11.04 -5.61
N GLY A 207 -21.35 9.93 -6.35
CA GLY A 207 -22.37 8.90 -6.50
C GLY A 207 -22.45 7.87 -5.38
N PHE A 208 -21.47 7.81 -4.45
CA PHE A 208 -21.45 6.80 -3.40
C PHE A 208 -22.66 6.87 -2.47
N LYS A 209 -23.20 5.69 -2.18
CA LYS A 209 -24.32 5.48 -1.25
C LYS A 209 -23.90 4.56 -0.12
N ARG A 210 -24.68 4.58 0.97
CA ARG A 210 -24.48 3.72 2.14
C ARG A 210 -24.43 2.23 1.76
N GLU A 211 -25.27 1.82 0.83
CA GLU A 211 -25.37 0.43 0.39
C GLU A 211 -24.10 -0.03 -0.32
N ASP A 212 -23.41 0.87 -1.02
CA ASP A 212 -22.14 0.57 -1.67
C ASP A 212 -21.06 0.23 -0.64
N LEU A 213 -20.96 1.04 0.42
CA LEU A 213 -20.01 0.82 1.53
C LEU A 213 -20.28 -0.51 2.24
N ILE A 214 -21.54 -0.78 2.54
CA ILE A 214 -21.94 -2.04 3.19
C ILE A 214 -21.61 -3.23 2.27
N ASN A 215 -21.86 -3.12 0.97
CA ASN A 215 -21.52 -4.18 0.02
C ASN A 215 -20.01 -4.41 -0.08
N TYR A 216 -19.20 -3.35 -0.09
CA TYR A 216 -17.74 -3.46 -0.11
C TYR A 216 -17.23 -4.16 1.16
N ILE A 217 -17.69 -3.73 2.35
CA ILE A 217 -17.33 -4.35 3.63
C ILE A 217 -17.73 -5.82 3.65
N ARG A 218 -18.97 -6.14 3.27
CA ARG A 218 -19.49 -7.51 3.24
C ARG A 218 -18.66 -8.46 2.36
N THR A 219 -18.07 -7.94 1.29
CA THR A 219 -17.32 -8.74 0.30
C THR A 219 -15.85 -8.88 0.68
N ASN A 220 -15.29 -7.88 1.36
CA ASN A 220 -13.84 -7.75 1.55
C ASN A 220 -13.37 -7.87 3.00
N TYR A 221 -14.21 -7.53 3.98
CA TYR A 221 -13.86 -7.56 5.41
C TYR A 221 -14.38 -8.86 6.02
N ILE A 222 -13.81 -9.97 5.55
CA ILE A 222 -14.11 -11.33 6.04
C ILE A 222 -12.92 -11.87 6.84
N PRO A 223 -13.14 -12.70 7.88
CA PRO A 223 -12.07 -13.21 8.74
C PRO A 223 -10.86 -13.78 7.98
N GLU A 224 -11.08 -14.49 6.87
CA GLU A 224 -10.05 -15.11 6.05
C GLU A 224 -9.12 -14.09 5.35
N LYS A 225 -9.64 -12.90 5.05
CA LYS A 225 -8.89 -11.78 4.46
C LYS A 225 -8.31 -10.84 5.52
N MET A 226 -8.55 -11.09 6.81
CA MET A 226 -8.12 -10.21 7.88
C MET A 226 -7.04 -10.84 8.76
N MET A 227 -6.19 -9.98 9.33
CA MET A 227 -5.21 -10.35 10.34
C MET A 227 -5.10 -9.23 11.38
N ILE A 228 -5.16 -9.57 12.65
CA ILE A 228 -4.76 -8.68 13.73
C ILE A 228 -3.28 -8.95 14.06
N LEU A 229 -2.45 -7.91 13.97
CA LEU A 229 -1.01 -7.99 14.22
C LEU A 229 -0.64 -7.07 15.37
N GLY A 230 0.16 -7.56 16.32
CA GLY A 230 0.74 -6.77 17.40
C GLY A 230 2.27 -6.84 17.42
N VAL A 231 2.94 -5.70 17.62
CA VAL A 231 4.39 -5.60 17.73
C VAL A 231 4.75 -4.78 18.96
N GLY A 232 5.63 -5.32 19.80
CA GLY A 232 6.09 -4.67 21.04
C GLY A 232 6.38 -5.67 22.16
N ASN A 233 6.46 -5.19 23.40
CA ASN A 233 6.62 -6.05 24.57
C ASN A 233 5.29 -6.73 24.92
N ILE A 234 4.92 -7.77 24.17
CA ILE A 234 3.62 -8.42 24.28
C ILE A 234 3.72 -9.94 24.34
N ASP A 235 2.92 -10.55 25.21
CA ASP A 235 2.71 -12.00 25.21
C ASP A 235 1.65 -12.39 24.16
N HIS A 236 1.98 -13.39 23.36
CA HIS A 236 1.12 -13.86 22.28
C HIS A 236 -0.22 -14.41 22.77
N ASN A 237 -0.22 -15.17 23.87
CA ASN A 237 -1.44 -15.81 24.36
C ASN A 237 -2.39 -14.76 24.94
N SER A 238 -1.86 -13.81 25.70
CA SER A 238 -2.61 -12.66 26.21
C SER A 238 -3.22 -11.84 25.05
N PHE A 239 -2.43 -11.46 24.05
CA PHE A 239 -2.93 -10.73 22.87
C PHE A 239 -4.01 -11.51 22.12
N LYS A 240 -3.78 -12.80 21.89
CA LYS A 240 -4.75 -13.68 21.24
C LYS A 240 -6.07 -13.72 22.01
N ASN A 241 -6.05 -13.87 23.33
CA ASN A 241 -7.27 -13.92 24.15
C ASN A 241 -8.06 -12.60 24.11
N ILE A 242 -7.35 -11.47 24.13
CA ILE A 242 -7.96 -10.14 23.95
C ILE A 242 -8.57 -10.03 22.55
N ALA A 243 -7.83 -10.41 21.51
CA ALA A 243 -8.33 -10.40 20.13
C ALA A 243 -9.53 -11.35 19.93
N GLU A 244 -9.52 -12.53 20.55
CA GLU A 244 -10.62 -13.51 20.53
C GLU A 244 -11.91 -12.90 21.08
N THR A 245 -11.80 -12.17 22.19
CA THR A 245 -12.94 -11.51 22.84
C THR A 245 -13.63 -10.52 21.92
N TYR A 246 -12.86 -9.72 21.17
CA TYR A 246 -13.40 -8.61 20.38
C TYR A 246 -13.67 -8.96 18.91
N PHE A 247 -12.84 -9.82 18.31
CA PHE A 247 -12.92 -10.19 16.89
C PHE A 247 -13.25 -11.66 16.63
N GLY A 248 -13.04 -12.57 17.59
CA GLY A 248 -13.31 -14.00 17.41
C GLY A 248 -14.79 -14.36 17.60
N ASN A 249 -15.44 -13.73 18.59
CA ASN A 249 -16.86 -13.95 18.86
C ASN A 249 -17.75 -13.15 17.91
N ASP A 250 -18.22 -13.81 16.85
CA ASP A 250 -19.32 -13.31 16.03
C ASP A 250 -20.65 -13.59 16.73
N SER A 251 -21.06 -12.69 17.62
CA SER A 251 -22.46 -12.63 17.99
C SER A 251 -23.27 -12.33 16.72
N ASN A 252 -24.31 -13.14 16.47
CA ASN A 252 -25.30 -12.97 15.40
C ASN A 252 -26.10 -11.67 15.63
N ASN A 253 -25.45 -10.53 15.48
CA ASN A 253 -26.04 -9.21 15.58
C ASN A 253 -26.14 -8.65 14.16
N SER A 254 -27.36 -8.29 13.74
CA SER A 254 -27.62 -7.71 12.41
C SER A 254 -26.89 -6.39 12.15
N ARG A 255 -26.31 -5.78 13.19
CA ARG A 255 -25.49 -4.55 13.11
C ARG A 255 -23.99 -4.82 12.93
N ASN A 256 -23.52 -6.05 13.18
CA ASN A 256 -22.12 -6.42 13.01
C ASN A 256 -21.82 -6.55 11.51
N LEU A 257 -21.07 -5.59 10.99
CA LEU A 257 -20.68 -5.51 9.58
C LEU A 257 -19.87 -6.74 9.12
N LEU A 258 -19.07 -7.33 10.00
CA LEU A 258 -18.30 -8.55 9.71
C LEU A 258 -19.16 -9.82 9.73
N GLY A 259 -20.31 -9.77 10.40
CA GLY A 259 -21.28 -10.88 10.48
C GLY A 259 -22.28 -10.91 9.32
N LEU A 260 -22.25 -9.92 8.43
CA LEU A 260 -23.12 -9.87 7.25
C LEU A 260 -22.66 -10.95 6.26
N LYS A 261 -23.29 -12.13 6.28
CA LYS A 261 -22.98 -13.19 5.31
C LYS A 261 -23.43 -12.75 3.92
N GLY A 262 -22.46 -12.48 3.04
CA GLY A 262 -22.66 -12.25 1.62
C GLY A 262 -21.59 -12.97 0.83
N TYR A 263 -21.84 -14.23 0.49
CA TYR A 263 -20.98 -14.99 -0.39
C TYR A 263 -21.04 -14.37 -1.80
N LYS A 264 -20.00 -13.61 -2.13
CA LYS A 264 -19.57 -13.45 -3.53
C LYS A 264 -18.11 -13.88 -3.58
N ASN A 265 -17.90 -15.14 -3.91
CA ASN A 265 -16.64 -15.61 -4.46
C ASN A 265 -16.50 -14.97 -5.84
N ILE A 266 -16.15 -13.69 -5.88
CA ILE A 266 -15.58 -13.13 -7.09
C ILE A 266 -14.15 -13.65 -7.13
N ASN A 267 -14.01 -14.90 -7.58
CA ASN A 267 -12.83 -15.32 -8.31
C ASN A 267 -12.81 -14.49 -9.60
N LEU A 268 -12.47 -13.19 -9.51
CA LEU A 268 -11.87 -12.51 -10.65
C LEU A 268 -10.61 -13.31 -10.89
N SER A 269 -10.66 -14.19 -11.89
CA SER A 269 -9.57 -15.08 -12.18
C SER A 269 -8.36 -14.21 -12.48
N ASN A 270 -7.39 -14.17 -11.56
CA ASN A 270 -6.10 -13.53 -11.79
C ASN A 270 -5.50 -14.00 -13.13
N SER A 271 -5.87 -15.21 -13.59
CA SER A 271 -5.46 -15.77 -14.89
C SER A 271 -5.98 -15.03 -16.13
N GLN A 272 -7.14 -14.37 -16.10
CA GLN A 272 -7.62 -13.60 -17.28
C GLN A 272 -6.76 -12.35 -17.49
N TYR A 273 -6.43 -11.68 -16.40
CA TYR A 273 -5.65 -10.45 -16.43
C TYR A 273 -4.15 -10.66 -16.61
N LEU A 274 -3.60 -11.78 -16.11
CA LEU A 274 -2.19 -12.14 -16.31
C LEU A 274 -1.83 -12.30 -17.78
N ASN A 275 -2.77 -12.73 -18.62
CA ASN A 275 -2.55 -12.86 -20.06
C ASN A 275 -2.53 -11.48 -20.76
N GLU A 276 -3.34 -10.53 -20.30
CA GLU A 276 -3.39 -9.17 -20.88
C GLU A 276 -2.25 -8.25 -20.40
N ILE A 277 -1.79 -8.41 -19.15
CA ILE A 277 -0.64 -7.66 -18.61
C ILE A 277 0.67 -8.06 -19.31
N ASN A 278 0.74 -9.28 -19.85
CA ASN A 278 1.95 -9.84 -20.48
C ASN A 278 1.89 -9.91 -22.01
N SER A 279 0.75 -9.65 -22.66
CA SER A 279 0.58 -9.91 -24.10
C SER A 279 1.25 -8.88 -25.01
N ASP A 280 1.65 -7.72 -24.49
CA ASP A 280 2.38 -6.75 -25.30
C ASP A 280 3.30 -5.87 -24.45
N LYS A 281 4.56 -5.73 -24.90
CA LYS A 281 5.64 -4.82 -24.47
C LYS A 281 6.74 -5.46 -23.61
N ASN A 282 7.73 -6.04 -24.30
CA ASN A 282 9.13 -6.04 -23.86
C ASN A 282 9.75 -4.62 -23.84
N HIS A 283 8.94 -3.57 -23.99
CA HIS A 283 9.37 -2.17 -24.03
C HIS A 283 8.93 -1.43 -22.76
N PRO A 284 9.79 -0.59 -22.17
CA PRO A 284 9.40 0.21 -21.03
C PRO A 284 8.27 1.16 -21.40
N VAL A 285 7.33 1.37 -20.48
CA VAL A 285 6.36 2.46 -20.61
C VAL A 285 7.02 3.72 -20.07
N LEU A 286 6.86 4.81 -20.83
CA LEU A 286 7.42 6.11 -20.56
C LEU A 286 6.28 7.11 -20.47
N VAL A 287 6.15 7.77 -19.34
CA VAL A 287 5.29 8.94 -19.16
C VAL A 287 6.19 10.14 -18.88
N HIS A 288 5.85 11.29 -19.44
CA HIS A 288 6.54 12.53 -19.14
C HIS A 288 5.53 13.66 -18.96
N LYS A 289 5.81 14.55 -18.03
CA LYS A 289 5.00 15.74 -17.77
C LYS A 289 5.92 16.94 -17.71
N LYS A 290 5.62 17.96 -18.51
CA LYS A 290 6.33 19.23 -18.45
C LYS A 290 5.57 20.15 -17.51
N ASN A 291 6.25 20.63 -16.47
CA ASN A 291 5.72 21.65 -15.61
C ASN A 291 5.78 22.99 -16.35
N ASN A 292 4.63 23.67 -16.44
CA ASN A 292 4.52 24.95 -17.13
C ASN A 292 5.06 26.12 -16.30
N SER A 293 5.21 25.95 -14.98
CA SER A 293 5.58 27.03 -14.06
C SER A 293 7.09 27.24 -13.90
N ASP A 294 7.87 26.16 -13.77
CA ASP A 294 9.33 26.20 -13.65
C ASP A 294 10.07 25.74 -14.92
N GLY A 295 9.33 25.26 -15.93
CA GLY A 295 9.87 24.77 -17.20
C GLY A 295 10.51 23.38 -17.12
N LYS A 296 10.51 22.73 -15.96
CA LYS A 296 11.12 21.42 -15.72
C LYS A 296 10.24 20.29 -16.25
N THR A 297 10.85 19.14 -16.49
CA THR A 297 10.19 17.95 -17.00
C THR A 297 10.37 16.80 -16.03
N LEU A 298 9.25 16.24 -15.57
CA LEU A 298 9.22 14.95 -14.91
C LEU A 298 9.19 13.85 -15.95
N LEU A 299 10.01 12.84 -15.74
CA LEU A 299 10.09 11.65 -16.57
C LEU A 299 9.96 10.43 -15.67
N ALA A 300 9.03 9.54 -15.99
CA ALA A 300 8.86 8.28 -15.28
C ALA A 300 8.83 7.12 -16.29
N MET A 301 9.64 6.09 -16.02
CA MET A 301 9.75 4.88 -16.80
C MET A 301 9.45 3.66 -15.94
N ALA A 302 8.70 2.71 -16.47
CA ALA A 302 8.44 1.44 -15.80
C ALA A 302 8.85 0.25 -16.67
N TYR A 303 9.51 -0.71 -16.03
CA TYR A 303 9.81 -2.04 -16.56
C TYR A 303 8.97 -3.08 -15.82
N ASN A 304 8.80 -4.25 -16.43
CA ASN A 304 8.23 -5.40 -15.74
C ASN A 304 9.12 -5.81 -14.56
N GLY A 305 8.54 -5.83 -13.37
CA GLY A 305 9.17 -6.27 -12.15
C GLY A 305 8.72 -7.68 -11.79
N THR A 306 8.57 -7.93 -10.49
CA THR A 306 8.23 -9.27 -9.99
C THR A 306 7.15 -9.20 -8.91
N SER A 307 6.35 -10.26 -8.78
CA SER A 307 5.41 -10.41 -7.66
C SER A 307 6.13 -10.67 -6.33
N TRP A 308 5.45 -10.44 -5.21
CA TRP A 308 5.93 -10.81 -3.86
C TRP A 308 6.40 -12.27 -3.74
N ASN A 309 5.74 -13.19 -4.45
CA ASN A 309 6.03 -14.62 -4.38
C ASN A 309 7.07 -15.11 -5.41
N SER A 310 7.65 -14.21 -6.19
CA SER A 310 8.60 -14.59 -7.24
C SER A 310 9.95 -15.00 -6.64
N LYS A 311 10.58 -16.03 -7.21
CA LYS A 311 11.96 -16.41 -6.88
C LYS A 311 12.97 -15.30 -7.21
N ASP A 312 12.61 -14.41 -8.14
CA ASP A 312 13.46 -13.30 -8.59
C ASP A 312 13.21 -12.02 -7.79
N PHE A 313 12.29 -12.00 -6.82
CA PHE A 313 11.96 -10.83 -6.01
C PHE A 313 13.21 -10.20 -5.37
N LEU A 314 14.04 -11.00 -4.71
CA LEU A 314 15.29 -10.53 -4.10
C LEU A 314 16.31 -10.03 -5.14
N LYS A 315 16.30 -10.58 -6.36
CA LYS A 315 17.17 -10.13 -7.44
C LYS A 315 16.77 -8.74 -7.92
N VAL A 316 15.46 -8.48 -8.05
CA VAL A 316 14.94 -7.15 -8.43
C VAL A 316 15.19 -6.14 -7.31
N MET A 317 15.03 -6.51 -6.04
CA MET A 317 15.40 -5.63 -4.92
C MET A 317 16.90 -5.28 -4.92
N PHE A 318 17.76 -6.28 -5.15
CA PHE A 318 19.19 -6.06 -5.26
C PHE A 318 19.54 -5.14 -6.43
N LEU A 319 18.91 -5.34 -7.59
CA LEU A 319 19.06 -4.47 -8.76
C LEU A 319 18.64 -3.02 -8.44
N GLN A 320 17.50 -2.82 -7.79
CA GLN A 320 17.05 -1.49 -7.34
C GLN A 320 18.07 -0.85 -6.38
N SER A 321 18.61 -1.61 -5.42
CA SER A 321 19.66 -1.09 -4.52
C SER A 321 20.96 -0.74 -5.25
N MET A 322 21.32 -1.49 -6.30
CA MET A 322 22.47 -1.16 -7.16
C MET A 322 22.21 0.09 -8.02
N LEU A 323 20.99 0.31 -8.47
CA LEU A 323 20.61 1.49 -9.26
C LEU A 323 20.44 2.74 -8.41
N GLY A 324 19.99 2.63 -7.16
CA GLY A 324 19.99 3.69 -6.15
C GLY A 324 19.22 4.98 -6.51
N GLU A 325 19.63 6.07 -5.85
CA GLU A 325 19.10 7.43 -6.02
C GLU A 325 20.23 8.45 -6.21
N TYR A 326 19.91 9.59 -6.82
CA TYR A 326 20.78 10.74 -7.08
C TYR A 326 19.99 12.03 -6.93
N GLY A 327 20.58 13.05 -6.29
CA GLY A 327 19.99 14.39 -6.22
C GLY A 327 21.07 15.47 -6.05
N THR A 328 20.89 16.60 -6.72
CA THR A 328 21.87 17.72 -6.71
C THR A 328 21.98 18.43 -5.35
N ASN A 329 20.91 18.41 -4.54
CA ASN A 329 20.83 19.09 -3.24
C ASN A 329 21.07 18.17 -2.02
N ASN A 330 21.45 16.90 -2.21
CA ASN A 330 21.56 15.93 -1.12
C ASN A 330 22.87 16.05 -0.33
N ILE A 331 22.98 17.07 0.53
CA ILE A 331 24.12 17.26 1.46
C ILE A 331 24.04 16.32 2.68
N ASN A 332 22.88 15.72 3.04
CA ASN A 332 22.73 15.00 4.32
C ASN A 332 21.90 13.69 4.31
N ARG A 333 21.75 13.00 3.17
CA ARG A 333 21.26 11.61 3.18
C ARG A 333 22.42 10.65 2.96
N VAL A 334 22.77 9.91 4.01
CA VAL A 334 23.67 8.77 3.95
C VAL A 334 22.98 7.70 3.09
N THR A 335 23.25 7.67 1.78
CA THR A 335 23.18 6.45 0.94
C THR A 335 23.72 6.77 -0.45
N GLY A 336 24.96 6.33 -0.70
CA GLY A 336 25.56 6.35 -2.04
C GLY A 336 26.88 7.10 -2.14
N TYR A 337 27.87 6.79 -1.29
CA TYR A 337 29.26 7.03 -1.67
C TYR A 337 29.50 6.45 -3.07
N LYS A 338 29.71 7.32 -4.08
CA LYS A 338 30.14 6.98 -5.45
C LYS A 338 29.45 5.74 -6.04
N ASN A 339 28.12 5.74 -6.17
CA ASN A 339 27.46 4.72 -6.99
C ASN A 339 27.93 4.89 -8.46
N GLN A 340 28.91 4.09 -8.87
CA GLN A 340 29.51 4.15 -10.21
C GLN A 340 28.51 3.86 -11.32
N ILE A 341 27.43 3.12 -11.02
CA ILE A 341 26.40 2.79 -11.99
C ILE A 341 25.57 4.03 -12.29
N ILE A 342 25.11 4.74 -11.25
CA ILE A 342 24.41 6.03 -11.41
C ILE A 342 25.30 7.04 -12.13
N GLU A 343 26.56 7.20 -11.70
CA GLU A 343 27.49 8.15 -12.34
C GLU A 343 27.70 7.85 -13.82
N ARG A 344 27.67 6.57 -14.22
CA ARG A 344 27.71 6.16 -15.63
C ARG A 344 26.40 6.40 -16.36
N ILE A 345 25.25 6.16 -15.73
CA ILE A 345 23.92 6.40 -16.32
C ILE A 345 23.72 7.90 -16.57
N LEU A 346 24.11 8.73 -15.61
CA LEU A 346 23.99 10.19 -15.68
C LEU A 346 25.18 10.85 -16.41
N SER A 347 26.18 10.07 -16.84
CA SER A 347 27.32 10.59 -17.59
C SER A 347 26.85 11.28 -18.88
N GLY A 348 27.15 12.57 -19.01
CA GLY A 348 26.75 13.40 -20.15
C GLY A 348 25.39 14.07 -20.03
N ILE A 349 24.60 13.79 -18.98
CA ILE A 349 23.34 14.49 -18.69
C ILE A 349 23.26 15.02 -17.24
N LYS A 350 24.32 14.84 -16.44
CA LYS A 350 24.35 15.16 -15.01
C LYS A 350 23.97 16.61 -14.71
N ASP A 351 24.41 17.55 -15.54
CA ASP A 351 24.11 18.98 -15.39
C ASP A 351 22.66 19.35 -15.78
N HIS A 352 21.89 18.37 -16.26
CA HIS A 352 20.50 18.51 -16.70
C HIS A 352 19.54 17.63 -15.88
N VAL A 353 20.00 16.99 -14.82
CA VAL A 353 19.17 16.12 -13.97
C VAL A 353 19.32 16.60 -12.52
N GLU A 354 18.22 17.10 -11.96
CA GLU A 354 18.19 17.54 -10.56
C GLU A 354 18.01 16.36 -9.60
N PHE A 355 17.23 15.37 -10.01
CA PHE A 355 16.92 14.18 -9.22
C PHE A 355 16.71 12.96 -10.11
N PHE A 356 17.17 11.81 -9.65
CA PHE A 356 16.95 10.51 -10.27
C PHE A 356 16.78 9.47 -9.17
N GLU A 357 15.76 8.63 -9.27
CA GLU A 357 15.54 7.55 -8.32
C GLU A 357 15.08 6.27 -9.02
N THR A 358 15.33 5.16 -8.33
CA THR A 358 14.79 3.86 -8.70
C THR A 358 14.04 3.25 -7.54
N PHE A 359 12.82 2.80 -7.82
CA PHE A 359 12.00 2.13 -6.82
C PHE A 359 11.29 0.94 -7.43
N ASN A 360 10.98 -0.04 -6.58
CA ASN A 360 10.36 -1.29 -6.98
C ASN A 360 9.03 -1.45 -6.25
N THR A 361 7.95 -1.64 -7.00
CA THR A 361 6.63 -1.93 -6.44
C THR A 361 6.23 -3.34 -6.78
N CYS A 362 5.88 -4.12 -5.75
CA CYS A 362 5.47 -5.50 -5.89
C CYS A 362 4.01 -5.66 -5.44
N TYR A 363 3.29 -6.51 -6.15
CA TYR A 363 1.93 -6.95 -5.86
C TYR A 363 1.90 -8.48 -5.77
N LYS A 364 0.75 -9.06 -5.40
CA LYS A 364 0.63 -10.51 -5.17
C LYS A 364 1.06 -11.38 -6.35
N ASP A 365 0.78 -10.93 -7.57
CA ASP A 365 0.94 -11.68 -8.83
C ASP A 365 1.70 -10.91 -9.92
N THR A 366 2.10 -9.67 -9.66
CA THR A 366 2.85 -8.81 -10.60
C THR A 366 3.71 -7.82 -9.84
N GLY A 367 4.60 -7.11 -10.53
CA GLY A 367 5.33 -5.97 -9.98
C GLY A 367 5.97 -5.16 -11.09
N LYS A 368 6.52 -4.01 -10.75
CA LYS A 368 7.16 -3.07 -11.68
C LYS A 368 8.40 -2.44 -11.04
N LEU A 369 9.43 -2.29 -11.86
CA LEU A 369 10.63 -1.54 -11.51
C LEU A 369 10.56 -0.18 -12.20
N TYR A 370 10.66 0.88 -11.42
CA TYR A 370 10.48 2.25 -11.87
C TYR A 370 11.81 3.01 -11.86
N LEU A 371 11.96 3.88 -12.86
CA LEU A 371 12.99 4.90 -12.91
C LEU A 371 12.26 6.24 -13.02
N HIS A 372 12.56 7.17 -12.13
CA HIS A 372 11.98 8.50 -12.09
C HIS A 372 13.09 9.53 -12.13
N SER A 373 12.92 10.59 -12.93
CA SER A 373 13.88 11.68 -13.00
C SER A 373 13.22 13.03 -13.18
N TYR A 374 13.85 14.04 -12.58
CA TYR A 374 13.48 15.44 -12.67
C TYR A 374 14.57 16.22 -13.39
N SER A 375 14.23 16.90 -14.50
CA SER A 375 15.18 17.57 -15.40
C SER A 375 14.74 18.96 -15.85
#